data_AF-A0A932Q9W6-F1
#
_entry.id   AF-A0A932Q9W6-F1
#
_cell.length_a   1.000
_cell.length_b   1.000
_cell.length_c   1.000
_cell.angle_alpha   90.00
_cell.angle_beta   90.00
_cell.angle_gamma   90.00
#
_symmetry.space_group_name_H-M   'P 1'
#
loop_
_entity.id
_entity.type
_entity.pdbx_description
1 polymer ?
#
loop_
_entity_poly.entity_id
_entity_poly.type
_entity_poly.pdbx_seq_one_letter_code
_entity_poly.pdbx_strand_id
1 'polypeptide(L)'
;MSQYEDSKFGEALHTFRAYLAILEHHHSVPVGGLRPSIFDQKKEAGELLLIAGIYWDLAKIFDRMKGKQLDLRISLNKFYEFSAGRPHSILASEAMRRYIASDKCTHKEDFKNTHRLLRNTLQKCFIASAVFGPLSPEVAVLQTFRDHTLRQYAPGRLFVAFYYRVSPAIARALLHVPPGRLLFRALLKPVAMVIRAFQNKS
;
A
#
# COMPACT_ATOMS: atom_id res chain seq x y z
N MET A 1 33.87 0.26 -12.55
CA MET A 1 32.58 0.75 -12.00
C MET A 1 31.86 -0.28 -11.11
N SER A 2 31.91 -1.59 -11.41
CA SER A 2 31.23 -2.65 -10.61
C SER A 2 31.68 -2.76 -9.14
N GLN A 3 32.99 -2.88 -8.86
CA GLN A 3 33.48 -3.12 -7.49
C GLN A 3 33.17 -1.99 -6.48
N TYR A 4 33.09 -0.74 -6.95
CA TYR A 4 32.78 0.41 -6.10
C TYR A 4 31.29 0.48 -5.74
N GLU A 5 30.40 0.11 -6.66
CA GLU A 5 28.96 -0.01 -6.39
C GLU A 5 28.68 -1.19 -5.45
N ASP A 6 29.35 -2.33 -5.67
CA ASP A 6 29.23 -3.52 -4.84
C ASP A 6 29.67 -3.26 -3.38
N SER A 7 30.73 -2.47 -3.17
CA SER A 7 31.17 -2.05 -1.83
C SER A 7 30.13 -1.18 -1.12
N LYS A 8 29.49 -0.24 -1.82
CA LYS A 8 28.45 0.62 -1.24
C LYS A 8 27.16 -0.14 -0.95
N PHE A 9 26.80 -1.12 -1.79
CA PHE A 9 25.66 -1.99 -1.52
C PHE A 9 25.90 -2.86 -0.29
N GLY A 10 27.12 -3.36 -0.10
CA GLY A 10 27.52 -4.11 1.10
C GLY A 10 27.35 -3.30 2.39
N GLU A 11 27.85 -2.07 2.40
CA GLU A 11 27.73 -1.16 3.55
C GLU A 11 26.27 -0.79 3.87
N ALA A 12 25.49 -0.43 2.85
CA ALA A 12 24.06 -0.14 3.02
C ALA A 12 23.29 -1.35 3.55
N LEU A 13 23.57 -2.54 3.02
CA LEU A 13 22.95 -3.79 3.46
C LEU A 13 23.25 -4.09 4.93
N HIS A 14 24.49 -3.85 5.37
CA HIS A 14 24.88 -4.03 6.76
C HIS A 14 24.12 -3.08 7.68
N THR A 15 24.08 -1.78 7.35
CA THR A 15 23.37 -0.77 8.16
C THR A 15 21.87 -1.05 8.25
N PHE A 16 21.22 -1.40 7.14
CA PHE A 16 19.81 -1.77 7.13
C PHE A 16 19.51 -3.01 7.97
N ARG A 17 20.33 -4.05 7.85
CA ARG A 17 20.17 -5.28 8.65
C ARG A 17 20.41 -5.04 10.13
N ALA A 18 21.42 -4.24 10.48
CA ALA A 18 21.70 -3.87 11.86
C ALA A 18 20.51 -3.14 12.50
N TYR A 19 19.94 -2.16 11.80
CA TYR A 19 18.75 -1.45 12.28
C TYR A 19 17.54 -2.39 12.45
N LEU A 20 17.25 -3.26 11.47
CA LEU A 20 16.15 -4.22 11.59
C LEU A 20 16.38 -5.20 12.75
N ALA A 21 17.61 -5.67 12.96
CA ALA A 21 17.96 -6.57 14.06
C ALA A 21 17.77 -5.91 15.43
N ILE A 22 18.09 -4.62 15.56
CA ILE A 22 17.84 -3.85 16.79
C ILE A 22 16.34 -3.80 17.08
N LEU A 23 15.51 -3.51 16.07
CA LEU A 23 14.05 -3.53 16.23
C LEU A 23 13.52 -4.93 16.57
N GLU A 24 14.04 -5.97 15.92
CA GLU A 24 13.65 -7.35 16.20
C GLU A 24 13.94 -7.73 17.66
N HIS A 25 15.11 -7.36 18.16
CA HIS A 25 15.48 -7.55 19.56
C HIS A 25 14.59 -6.73 20.50
N HIS A 26 14.37 -5.45 20.20
CA HIS A 26 13.53 -4.56 21.01
C HIS A 26 12.10 -5.08 21.15
N HIS A 27 11.51 -5.60 20.07
CA HIS A 27 10.16 -6.15 20.07
C HIS A 27 10.11 -7.66 20.41
N SER A 28 11.23 -8.28 20.79
CA SER A 28 11.33 -9.71 21.14
C SER A 28 10.76 -10.64 20.06
N VAL A 29 11.03 -10.34 18.78
CA VAL A 29 10.62 -11.17 17.63
C VAL A 29 11.85 -11.84 16.99
N PRO A 30 11.68 -13.03 16.37
CA PRO A 30 12.78 -13.66 15.64
C PRO A 30 13.17 -12.85 14.40
N VAL A 31 14.34 -13.16 13.83
CA VAL A 31 14.84 -12.53 12.60
C VAL A 31 13.82 -12.64 11.46
N GLY A 32 13.51 -11.52 10.82
CA GLY A 32 12.44 -11.40 9.81
C GLY A 32 11.01 -11.39 10.38
N GLY A 33 10.88 -11.45 11.70
CA GLY A 33 9.62 -11.54 12.45
C GLY A 33 8.87 -10.21 12.58
N LEU A 34 9.48 -9.08 12.20
CA LEU A 34 8.83 -7.77 12.24
C LEU A 34 7.53 -7.79 11.43
N ARG A 35 6.44 -7.42 12.08
CA ARG A 35 5.12 -7.28 11.47
C ARG A 35 4.55 -5.91 11.79
N PRO A 36 3.77 -5.32 10.90
CA PRO A 36 3.01 -4.10 11.16
C PRO A 36 2.25 -4.05 12.49
N SER A 37 1.73 -5.20 12.91
CA SER A 37 0.81 -5.33 14.04
C SER A 37 1.48 -5.13 15.41
N ILE A 38 2.81 -5.15 15.48
CA ILE A 38 3.54 -4.96 16.73
C ILE A 38 3.76 -3.48 17.06
N PHE A 39 3.46 -2.58 16.10
CA PHE A 39 3.65 -1.14 16.23
C PHE A 39 2.31 -0.41 16.39
N ASP A 40 2.32 0.67 17.17
CA ASP A 40 1.21 1.62 17.27
C ASP A 40 1.17 2.50 16.01
N GLN A 41 0.10 2.37 15.22
CA GLN A 41 -0.04 3.07 13.94
C GLN A 41 -0.06 4.59 14.05
N LYS A 42 -0.40 5.17 15.21
CA LYS A 42 -0.46 6.61 15.42
C LYS A 42 0.85 7.13 15.99
N LYS A 43 1.39 6.47 17.00
CA LYS A 43 2.61 6.91 17.69
C LYS A 43 3.88 6.59 16.91
N GLU A 44 3.89 5.46 16.20
CA GLU A 44 5.07 4.93 15.52
C GLU A 44 4.92 4.99 13.98
N ALA A 45 4.13 5.95 13.49
CA ALA A 45 3.93 6.15 12.05
C ALA A 45 5.25 6.42 11.30
N GLY A 46 6.20 7.11 11.95
CA GLY A 46 7.55 7.36 11.43
C GLY A 46 8.38 6.09 11.29
N GLU A 47 8.39 5.24 12.32
CA GLU A 47 9.09 3.94 12.29
C GLU A 47 8.52 3.02 11.21
N LEU A 48 7.18 2.94 11.12
CA LEU A 48 6.51 2.16 10.09
C LEU A 48 6.87 2.61 8.66
N LEU A 49 7.05 3.92 8.46
CA LEU A 49 7.51 4.48 7.20
C LEU A 49 9.00 4.18 6.94
N LEU A 50 9.83 4.30 7.97
CA LEU A 50 11.27 4.03 7.88
C LEU A 50 11.53 2.56 7.53
N ILE A 51 10.86 1.63 8.20
CA ILE A 51 10.93 0.19 7.91
C ILE A 51 10.48 -0.09 6.46
N ALA A 52 9.39 0.54 6.01
CA ALA A 52 8.96 0.41 4.62
C ALA A 52 10.06 0.91 3.64
N GLY A 53 10.66 2.07 3.92
CA GLY A 53 11.76 2.63 3.14
C GLY A 53 12.97 1.70 3.06
N ILE A 54 13.34 1.08 4.18
CA ILE A 54 14.44 0.11 4.24
C ILE A 54 14.16 -1.10 3.36
N TYR A 55 12.96 -1.70 3.47
CA TYR A 55 12.60 -2.84 2.62
C TYR A 55 12.51 -2.46 1.13
N TRP A 56 12.11 -1.23 0.81
CA TRP A 56 12.16 -0.71 -0.55
C TRP A 56 13.59 -0.60 -1.08
N ASP A 57 14.52 -0.10 -0.28
CA ASP A 57 15.93 0.00 -0.65
C ASP A 57 16.59 -1.37 -0.78
N LEU A 58 16.31 -2.30 0.14
CA LEU A 58 16.73 -3.70 0.05
C LEU A 58 16.22 -4.36 -1.22
N ALA A 59 14.96 -4.16 -1.59
CA ALA A 59 14.42 -4.69 -2.84
C ALA A 59 15.19 -4.17 -4.06
N LYS A 60 15.51 -2.88 -4.13
CA LYS A 60 16.32 -2.33 -5.23
C LYS A 60 17.75 -2.88 -5.27
N ILE A 61 18.36 -3.13 -4.11
CA ILE A 61 19.69 -3.74 -4.02
C ILE A 61 19.63 -5.18 -4.53
N PHE A 62 18.71 -5.99 -4.02
CA PHE A 62 18.59 -7.40 -4.41
C PHE A 62 18.15 -7.59 -5.86
N ASP A 63 17.38 -6.66 -6.43
CA ASP A 63 17.04 -6.66 -7.86
C ASP A 63 18.27 -6.61 -8.79
N ARG A 64 19.37 -6.03 -8.30
CA ARG A 64 20.65 -5.93 -9.05
C ARG A 64 21.62 -7.06 -8.76
N MET A 65 21.43 -7.79 -7.66
CA MET A 65 22.32 -8.88 -7.27
C MET A 65 21.90 -10.20 -7.95
N LYS A 66 22.86 -10.88 -8.60
CA LYS A 66 22.61 -12.20 -9.18
C LYS A 66 22.33 -13.23 -8.08
N GLY A 67 21.32 -14.08 -8.27
CA GLY A 67 20.99 -15.18 -7.35
C GLY A 67 20.22 -14.77 -6.08
N LYS A 68 19.80 -13.50 -5.94
CA LYS A 68 19.11 -12.97 -4.75
C LYS A 68 17.59 -12.79 -4.91
N GLN A 69 16.97 -13.55 -5.81
CA GLN A 69 15.53 -13.44 -6.08
C GLN A 69 14.65 -13.75 -4.85
N LEU A 70 15.07 -14.68 -4.00
CA LEU A 70 14.34 -14.97 -2.75
C LEU A 70 14.36 -13.76 -1.81
N ASP A 71 15.54 -13.18 -1.58
CA ASP A 71 15.74 -12.00 -0.74
C ASP A 71 14.98 -10.77 -1.30
N LEU A 72 14.96 -10.61 -2.63
CA LEU A 72 14.14 -9.62 -3.33
C LEU A 72 12.66 -9.78 -3.00
N ARG A 73 12.12 -11.00 -3.17
CA ARG A 73 10.69 -11.28 -2.93
C ARG A 73 10.31 -11.08 -1.46
N ILE A 74 11.17 -11.50 -0.54
CA ILE A 74 10.96 -11.26 0.90
C ILE A 74 10.91 -9.75 1.17
N SER A 75 11.84 -8.99 0.61
CA SER A 75 11.90 -7.53 0.78
C SER A 75 10.68 -6.84 0.19
N LEU A 76 10.23 -7.25 -1.01
CA LEU A 76 9.02 -6.74 -1.63
C LEU A 76 7.75 -7.06 -0.84
N ASN A 77 7.63 -8.28 -0.30
CA ASN A 77 6.50 -8.64 0.55
C ASN A 77 6.49 -7.81 1.84
N LYS A 78 7.65 -7.63 2.48
CA LYS A 78 7.77 -6.78 3.67
C LYS A 78 7.48 -5.31 3.35
N PHE A 79 7.96 -4.78 2.25
CA PHE A 79 7.60 -3.45 1.78
C PHE A 79 6.08 -3.31 1.62
N TYR A 80 5.42 -4.28 0.98
CA TYR A 80 3.97 -4.29 0.87
C TYR A 80 3.28 -4.35 2.24
N GLU A 81 3.67 -5.26 3.14
CA GLU A 81 3.13 -5.35 4.51
C GLU A 81 3.27 -4.02 5.25
N PHE A 82 4.43 -3.36 5.10
CA PHE A 82 4.76 -2.10 5.72
C PHE A 82 4.24 -0.85 5.00
N SER A 83 3.60 -0.98 3.85
CA SER A 83 2.97 0.14 3.13
C SER A 83 1.47 0.01 2.96
N ALA A 84 0.95 -1.21 2.91
CA ALA A 84 -0.45 -1.52 2.67
C ALA A 84 -1.39 -0.81 3.67
N GLY A 85 -2.27 0.04 3.14
CA GLY A 85 -3.37 0.63 3.91
C GLY A 85 -2.98 1.75 4.87
N ARG A 86 -1.81 2.35 4.69
CA ARG A 86 -1.27 3.45 5.51
C ARG A 86 -1.28 4.77 4.75
N PRO A 87 -1.13 5.93 5.41
CA PRO A 87 -1.09 7.22 4.73
C PRO A 87 -0.05 7.29 3.60
N HIS A 88 1.12 6.67 3.79
CA HIS A 88 2.21 6.69 2.80
C HIS A 88 2.06 5.68 1.65
N SER A 89 0.99 4.88 1.62
CA SER A 89 0.76 3.86 0.58
C SER A 89 0.71 4.44 -0.85
N ILE A 90 0.26 5.69 -1.00
CA ILE A 90 0.24 6.40 -2.29
C ILE A 90 1.67 6.66 -2.76
N LEU A 91 2.53 7.19 -1.88
CA LEU A 91 3.93 7.46 -2.19
C LEU A 91 4.68 6.16 -2.50
N ALA A 92 4.42 5.09 -1.74
CA ALA A 92 4.96 3.77 -1.99
C ALA A 92 4.56 3.24 -3.39
N SER A 93 3.29 3.41 -3.79
CA SER A 93 2.83 3.01 -5.12
C SER A 93 3.49 3.82 -6.23
N GLU A 94 3.67 5.12 -6.04
CA GLU A 94 4.32 5.98 -7.04
C GLU A 94 5.82 5.71 -7.15
N ALA A 95 6.52 5.53 -6.02
CA ALA A 95 7.93 5.13 -6.01
C ALA A 95 8.13 3.82 -6.79
N MET A 96 7.22 2.88 -6.61
CA MET A 96 7.24 1.59 -7.28
C MET A 96 6.97 1.71 -8.78
N ARG A 97 5.95 2.50 -9.16
CA ARG A 97 5.65 2.80 -10.57
C ARG A 97 6.87 3.41 -11.28
N ARG A 98 7.53 4.38 -10.65
CA ARG A 98 8.74 5.05 -11.19
C ARG A 98 9.90 4.08 -11.36
N TYR A 99 10.11 3.18 -10.41
CA TYR A 99 11.19 2.19 -10.51
C TYR A 99 10.95 1.16 -11.62
N ILE A 100 9.71 0.66 -11.75
CA ILE A 100 9.32 -0.26 -12.84
C ILE A 100 9.53 0.38 -14.22
N ALA A 101 9.25 1.69 -14.34
CA ALA A 101 9.45 2.45 -15.56
C ALA A 101 10.93 2.78 -15.86
N SER A 102 11.83 2.58 -14.90
CA SER A 102 13.25 2.84 -15.08
C SER A 102 13.98 1.65 -15.73
N ASP A 103 15.07 1.95 -16.45
CA ASP A 103 15.93 0.92 -17.05
C ASP A 103 16.72 0.10 -16.01
N LYS A 104 16.71 0.53 -14.75
CA LYS A 104 17.44 -0.12 -13.65
C LYS A 104 16.72 -1.35 -13.10
N CYS A 105 15.45 -1.56 -13.46
CA CYS A 105 14.62 -2.64 -12.91
C CYS A 105 14.80 -3.92 -13.72
N THR A 106 15.40 -4.94 -13.09
CA THR A 106 15.71 -6.23 -13.72
C THR A 106 14.50 -7.16 -13.65
N HIS A 107 13.96 -7.38 -12.45
CA HIS A 107 12.87 -8.32 -12.19
C HIS A 107 11.49 -7.66 -12.25
N LYS A 108 11.17 -7.04 -13.41
CA LYS A 108 9.95 -6.23 -13.60
C LYS A 108 8.66 -6.92 -13.14
N GLU A 109 8.54 -8.24 -13.30
CA GLU A 109 7.32 -8.98 -12.93
C GLU A 109 7.09 -9.01 -11.41
N ASP A 110 8.13 -9.23 -10.58
CA ASP A 110 7.98 -9.22 -9.11
C ASP A 110 7.53 -7.83 -8.62
N PHE A 111 8.07 -6.76 -9.21
CA PHE A 111 7.64 -5.39 -8.92
C PHE A 111 6.23 -5.09 -9.46
N LYS A 112 5.87 -5.52 -10.67
CA LYS A 112 4.50 -5.32 -11.19
C LYS A 112 3.46 -6.02 -10.32
N ASN A 113 3.75 -7.24 -9.87
CA ASN A 113 2.87 -8.00 -8.99
C ASN A 113 2.63 -7.28 -7.67
N THR A 114 3.71 -6.84 -7.01
CA THR A 114 3.61 -6.11 -5.74
C THR A 114 2.95 -4.73 -5.92
N HIS A 115 3.22 -4.02 -7.02
CA HIS A 115 2.55 -2.75 -7.34
C HIS A 115 1.05 -2.94 -7.54
N ARG A 116 0.62 -4.05 -8.18
CA ARG A 116 -0.79 -4.40 -8.32
C ARG A 116 -1.44 -4.66 -6.96
N LEU A 117 -0.78 -5.39 -6.06
CA LEU A 117 -1.27 -5.63 -4.69
C LEU A 117 -1.45 -4.31 -3.94
N LEU A 118 -0.42 -3.44 -3.96
CA LEU A 118 -0.47 -2.15 -3.29
C LEU A 118 -1.58 -1.25 -3.86
N ARG A 119 -1.74 -1.22 -5.19
CA ARG A 119 -2.81 -0.48 -5.86
C ARG A 119 -4.20 -1.00 -5.50
N ASN A 120 -4.39 -2.31 -5.40
CA ASN A 120 -5.67 -2.88 -4.95
C ASN A 120 -5.98 -2.45 -3.49
N THR A 121 -4.96 -2.40 -2.64
CA THR A 121 -5.05 -1.93 -1.26
C THR A 121 -5.25 -0.41 -1.16
N LEU A 122 -4.90 0.36 -2.18
CA LEU A 122 -5.26 1.78 -2.32
C LEU A 122 -6.70 1.94 -2.82
N GLN A 123 -7.15 1.08 -3.72
CA GLN A 123 -8.49 1.07 -4.31
C GLN A 123 -9.53 0.44 -3.38
N LYS A 124 -9.39 0.68 -2.08
CA LYS A 124 -10.27 0.15 -1.05
C LYS A 124 -11.76 0.60 -1.21
N CYS A 125 -12.03 1.56 -2.11
CA CYS A 125 -13.38 1.91 -2.59
C CYS A 125 -13.47 1.78 -4.13
N PHE A 126 -13.42 0.56 -4.67
CA PHE A 126 -13.37 0.28 -6.13
C PHE A 126 -14.40 1.04 -6.97
N ILE A 127 -15.67 1.07 -6.55
CA ILE A 127 -16.74 1.77 -7.29
C ILE A 127 -16.51 3.29 -7.25
N ALA A 128 -16.19 3.85 -6.08
CA ALA A 128 -15.96 5.29 -5.94
C ALA A 128 -14.71 5.74 -6.71
N SER A 129 -13.64 4.94 -6.68
CA SER A 129 -12.41 5.21 -7.44
C SER A 129 -12.63 5.13 -8.95
N ALA A 130 -13.47 4.20 -9.44
CA ALA A 130 -13.83 4.15 -10.86
C ALA A 130 -14.68 5.35 -11.30
N VAL A 131 -15.55 5.84 -10.42
CA VAL A 131 -16.51 6.90 -10.73
C VAL A 131 -15.90 8.29 -10.64
N PHE A 132 -15.25 8.62 -9.52
CA PHE A 132 -14.71 9.94 -9.24
C PHE A 132 -13.23 10.09 -9.58
N GLY A 133 -12.51 8.97 -9.67
CA GLY A 133 -11.05 8.94 -9.78
C GLY A 133 -10.40 8.67 -8.42
N PRO A 134 -9.23 8.00 -8.37
CA PRO A 134 -8.63 7.53 -7.12
C PRO A 134 -8.18 8.65 -6.17
N LEU A 135 -7.93 9.86 -6.69
CA LEU A 135 -7.46 11.03 -5.94
C LEU A 135 -8.57 12.07 -5.68
N SER A 136 -9.83 11.68 -5.86
CA SER A 136 -10.96 12.59 -5.65
C SER A 136 -11.28 12.78 -4.16
N PRO A 137 -11.71 13.99 -3.74
CA PRO A 137 -12.07 14.25 -2.35
C PRO A 137 -13.24 13.37 -1.89
N GLU A 138 -14.16 13.02 -2.78
CA GLU A 138 -15.28 12.11 -2.49
C GLU A 138 -14.79 10.70 -2.12
N VAL A 139 -13.76 10.19 -2.80
CA VAL A 139 -13.15 8.89 -2.45
C VAL A 139 -12.51 8.94 -1.08
N ALA A 140 -11.81 10.03 -0.74
CA ALA A 140 -11.21 10.20 0.57
C ALA A 140 -12.27 10.18 1.70
N VAL A 141 -13.37 10.91 1.54
CA VAL A 141 -14.49 10.91 2.51
C VAL A 141 -15.07 9.51 2.72
N LEU A 142 -15.35 8.79 1.62
CA LEU A 142 -15.90 7.44 1.66
C LEU A 142 -14.92 6.42 2.28
N GLN A 143 -13.62 6.57 2.01
CA GLN A 143 -12.58 5.76 2.64
C GLN A 143 -12.52 6.00 4.14
N THR A 144 -12.53 7.26 4.59
CA THR A 144 -12.54 7.62 6.01
C THR A 144 -13.78 7.06 6.70
N PHE A 145 -14.97 7.16 6.10
CA PHE A 145 -16.20 6.59 6.65
C PHE A 145 -16.15 5.07 6.77
N ARG A 146 -15.60 4.39 5.76
CA ARG A 146 -15.37 2.95 5.85
C ARG A 146 -14.46 2.60 7.02
N ASP A 147 -13.34 3.30 7.14
CA ASP A 147 -12.29 2.93 8.08
C ASP A 147 -12.61 3.33 9.52
N HIS A 148 -13.27 4.47 9.73
CA HIS A 148 -13.55 5.01 11.06
C HIS A 148 -14.96 4.73 11.55
N THR A 149 -15.94 4.51 10.68
CA THR A 149 -17.33 4.25 11.09
C THR A 149 -17.71 2.79 10.85
N LEU A 150 -17.64 2.32 9.60
CA LEU A 150 -18.12 0.96 9.26
C LEU A 150 -17.29 -0.14 9.92
N ARG A 151 -15.97 0.01 10.04
CA ARG A 151 -15.12 -1.02 10.64
C ARG A 151 -15.28 -1.18 12.15
N GLN A 152 -15.78 -0.17 12.85
CA GLN A 152 -15.99 -0.23 14.30
C GLN A 152 -17.09 -1.24 14.67
N TYR A 153 -18.11 -1.40 13.82
CA TYR A 153 -19.26 -2.26 14.09
C TYR A 153 -19.18 -3.58 13.32
N ALA A 154 -19.59 -4.68 13.97
CA ALA A 154 -19.67 -6.01 13.35
C ALA A 154 -20.45 -6.06 12.02
N PRO A 155 -21.66 -5.45 11.90
CA PRO A 155 -22.38 -5.42 10.62
C PRO A 155 -21.64 -4.60 9.55
N GLY A 156 -20.97 -3.51 9.95
CA GLY A 156 -20.19 -2.71 9.02
C GLY A 156 -18.97 -3.45 8.47
N ARG A 157 -18.32 -4.31 9.27
CA ARG A 157 -17.27 -5.23 8.77
C ARG A 157 -17.79 -6.23 7.73
N LEU A 158 -18.98 -6.79 7.96
CA LEU A 158 -19.62 -7.71 7.01
C LEU A 158 -19.99 -7.01 5.69
N PHE A 159 -20.57 -5.80 5.77
CA PHE A 159 -20.86 -4.97 4.61
C PHE A 159 -19.60 -4.68 3.79
N VAL A 160 -18.50 -4.31 4.47
CA VAL A 160 -17.22 -4.04 3.83
C VAL A 160 -16.66 -5.29 3.15
N ALA A 161 -16.73 -6.46 3.79
CA ALA A 161 -16.29 -7.72 3.19
C ALA A 161 -17.10 -8.08 1.94
N PHE A 162 -18.43 -7.96 1.99
CA PHE A 162 -19.30 -8.16 0.83
C PHE A 162 -18.99 -7.17 -0.29
N TYR A 163 -18.85 -5.88 0.05
CA TYR A 163 -18.48 -4.84 -0.89
C TYR A 163 -17.17 -5.19 -1.60
N TYR A 164 -16.13 -5.64 -0.90
CA TYR A 164 -14.87 -6.03 -1.53
C TYR A 164 -14.96 -7.24 -2.45
N ARG A 165 -15.89 -8.15 -2.18
CA ARG A 165 -16.10 -9.34 -3.01
C ARG A 165 -16.78 -9.00 -4.33
N VAL A 166 -17.73 -8.06 -4.33
CA VAL A 166 -18.55 -7.74 -5.51
C VAL A 166 -18.05 -6.52 -6.28
N SER A 167 -17.54 -5.50 -5.59
CA SER A 167 -17.15 -4.23 -6.18
C SER A 167 -16.10 -4.29 -7.30
N PRO A 168 -15.10 -5.21 -7.33
CA PRO A 168 -14.11 -5.24 -8.40
C PRO A 168 -14.68 -5.62 -9.77
N ALA A 169 -15.73 -6.45 -9.81
CA ALA A 169 -16.41 -6.80 -11.05
C ALA A 169 -17.21 -5.60 -11.58
N ILE A 170 -17.96 -4.94 -10.70
CA ILE A 170 -18.77 -3.76 -11.05
C ILE A 170 -17.87 -2.60 -11.49
N ALA A 171 -16.78 -2.33 -10.76
CA ALA A 171 -15.85 -1.25 -11.11
C ALA A 171 -15.20 -1.46 -12.49
N ARG A 172 -14.88 -2.71 -12.86
CA ARG A 172 -14.38 -3.03 -14.21
C ARG A 172 -15.44 -2.79 -15.28
N ALA A 173 -16.68 -3.22 -15.05
CA ALA A 173 -17.78 -2.95 -15.98
C ALA A 173 -17.98 -1.44 -16.18
N LEU A 174 -17.95 -0.65 -15.10
CA LEU A 174 -18.09 0.80 -15.12
C LEU A 174 -17.01 1.53 -15.94
N LEU A 175 -15.82 0.96 -16.09
CA LEU A 175 -14.77 1.52 -16.95
C LEU A 175 -15.09 1.39 -18.44
N HIS A 176 -15.92 0.41 -18.82
CA HIS A 176 -16.30 0.14 -20.21
C HIS A 176 -17.64 0.76 -20.62
N VAL A 177 -18.49 1.18 -19.67
CA VAL A 177 -19.78 1.85 -19.93
C VAL A 177 -19.81 3.29 -19.36
N PRO A 178 -19.49 4.31 -20.19
CA PRO A 178 -19.52 5.73 -19.81
C PRO A 178 -20.82 6.22 -19.12
N PRO A 179 -22.04 5.87 -19.58
CA PRO A 179 -23.27 6.34 -18.93
C PRO A 179 -23.48 5.72 -17.53
N GLY A 180 -23.01 4.49 -17.31
CA GLY A 180 -23.05 3.87 -15.99
C GLY A 180 -22.23 4.66 -14.96
N ARG A 181 -21.10 5.23 -15.39
CA ARG A 181 -20.26 6.07 -14.53
C ARG A 181 -21.00 7.32 -14.04
N LEU A 182 -21.78 7.98 -14.91
CA LEU A 182 -22.58 9.16 -14.55
C LEU A 182 -23.68 8.82 -13.54
N LEU A 183 -24.37 7.69 -13.72
CA LEU A 183 -25.42 7.25 -12.82
C LEU A 183 -24.87 6.98 -11.40
N PHE A 184 -23.77 6.22 -11.30
CA PHE A 184 -23.13 5.99 -10.01
C PHE A 184 -22.54 7.27 -9.41
N ARG A 185 -22.10 8.23 -10.25
CA ARG A 185 -21.65 9.55 -9.77
C ARG A 185 -22.79 10.33 -9.14
N ALA A 186 -23.96 10.36 -9.78
CA ALA A 186 -25.15 11.03 -9.27
C ALA A 186 -25.66 10.39 -7.97
N LEU A 187 -25.54 9.06 -7.84
CA LEU A 187 -25.94 8.33 -6.63
C LEU A 187 -24.96 8.53 -5.46
N LEU A 188 -23.65 8.43 -5.72
CA LEU A 188 -22.64 8.46 -4.66
C LEU A 188 -22.28 9.88 -4.19
N LYS A 189 -22.49 10.90 -5.01
CA LYS A 189 -22.21 12.31 -4.65
C LYS A 189 -23.03 12.80 -3.45
N PRO A 190 -24.37 12.64 -3.38
CA PRO A 190 -25.14 13.05 -2.21
C PRO A 190 -24.77 12.22 -0.98
N VAL A 191 -24.50 10.92 -1.13
CA VAL A 191 -24.04 10.06 -0.04
C VAL A 191 -22.71 10.56 0.55
N ALA A 192 -21.73 10.90 -0.30
CA ALA A 192 -20.47 11.47 0.15
C ALA A 192 -20.64 12.83 0.84
N MET A 193 -21.56 13.67 0.35
CA MET A 193 -21.87 14.96 0.98
C MET A 193 -22.49 14.80 2.37
N VAL A 194 -23.46 13.89 2.51
CA VAL A 194 -24.11 13.58 3.79
C VAL A 194 -23.07 13.04 4.78
N ILE A 195 -22.26 12.06 4.36
CA ILE A 195 -21.19 11.50 5.20
C ILE A 195 -20.21 12.59 5.64
N ARG A 196 -19.80 13.47 4.72
CA ARG A 196 -18.91 14.59 5.05
C ARG A 196 -19.55 15.51 6.09
N ALA A 197 -20.84 15.81 5.98
CA ALA A 197 -21.56 16.63 6.95
C ALA A 197 -21.65 15.97 8.33
N PHE A 198 -21.82 14.65 8.39
CA PHE A 198 -21.78 13.88 9.65
C PHE A 198 -20.38 13.86 10.28
N GLN A 199 -19.32 13.72 9.47
CA GLN A 199 -17.94 13.70 9.94
C GLN A 199 -17.45 15.06 10.44
N ASN A 200 -17.99 16.16 9.93
CA ASN A 200 -17.62 17.52 10.35
C ASN A 200 -18.27 17.95 11.67
N LYS A 201 -19.18 17.13 12.21
CA LYS A 201 -20.00 17.43 13.39
C LYS A 201 -19.60 16.62 14.63
N SER A 202 -18.61 15.74 14.50
CA SER A 202 -18.05 14.89 15.55
C SER A 202 -16.58 15.20 15.75
#